data_AF-A0A4W4FVQ1-F1
#
_entry.id   AF-A0A4W4FVQ1-F1
#
_cell.length_a   1.000
_cell.length_b   1.000
_cell.length_c   1.000
_cell.angle_alpha   90.00
_cell.angle_beta   90.00
_cell.angle_gamma   90.00
#
_symmetry.space_group_name_H-M   'P 1'
#
loop_
_entity.id
_entity.type
_entity.pdbx_description
1 polymer ?
#
loop_
_entity_poly.entity_id
_entity_poly.type
_entity_poly.pdbx_seq_one_letter_code
_entity_poly.pdbx_strand_id
1 'polypeptide(L)'
;TIGRSRGYKLCISLAVYLSVLMLLYTSVNRALFAYDGVTNRLRLSDSGVGGVLELASKLHPRRPLYGLCRVEQPGPALSHIVMIIWVGEGVDDYRRAECATHVPAIRAFFKVKPNTHQMKVLKCSEY
;
A
#
# COMPACT_ATOMS: atom_id res chain seq x y z
N THR A 1 23.54 4.31 -23.65
CA THR A 1 22.43 5.21 -24.03
C THR A 1 21.48 5.35 -22.86
N ILE A 2 21.42 6.53 -22.26
CA ILE A 2 20.65 6.84 -21.05
C ILE A 2 19.16 6.74 -21.40
N GLY A 3 18.55 5.62 -21.03
CA GLY A 3 17.12 5.35 -21.24
C GLY A 3 16.27 6.26 -20.38
N ARG A 4 15.43 7.07 -21.04
CA ARG A 4 14.42 7.97 -20.45
C ARG A 4 13.49 7.22 -19.49
N SER A 5 13.83 7.19 -18.19
CA SER A 5 12.87 6.95 -17.11
C SER A 5 12.16 8.26 -16.79
N ARG A 6 11.17 8.65 -17.60
CA ARG A 6 10.36 9.85 -17.39
C ARG A 6 8.95 9.44 -16.95
N GLY A 7 8.59 9.76 -15.71
CA GLY A 7 7.21 10.10 -15.35
C GLY A 7 6.47 9.24 -14.31
N TYR A 8 6.85 7.98 -14.10
CA TYR A 8 6.11 7.04 -13.24
C TYR A 8 6.89 6.65 -11.97
N LYS A 9 7.79 7.53 -11.50
CA LYS A 9 8.22 7.47 -10.10
C LYS A 9 6.95 7.65 -9.28
N LEU A 10 6.39 6.52 -8.85
CA LEU A 10 5.37 6.46 -7.83
C LEU A 10 5.82 7.43 -6.75
N CYS A 11 5.17 8.59 -6.69
CA CYS A 11 5.30 9.46 -5.54
C CYS A 11 4.66 8.63 -4.44
N ILE A 12 5.44 7.76 -3.81
CA ILE A 12 5.20 7.27 -2.47
C ILE A 12 5.29 8.57 -1.67
N SER A 13 4.15 9.25 -1.66
CA SER A 13 4.04 10.62 -1.20
C SER A 13 4.51 10.62 0.25
N LEU A 14 5.05 11.75 0.71
CA LEU A 14 5.24 11.99 2.14
C LEU A 14 3.99 11.56 2.94
N ALA A 15 2.80 11.63 2.34
CA ALA A 15 1.55 11.08 2.87
C ALA A 15 1.61 9.59 3.26
N VAL A 16 2.16 8.71 2.42
CA VAL A 16 2.27 7.27 2.74
C VAL A 16 3.24 7.07 3.90
N TYR A 17 4.37 7.79 3.90
CA TYR A 17 5.33 7.73 4.99
C TYR A 17 4.75 8.24 6.31
N LEU A 18 4.05 9.37 6.29
CA LEU A 18 3.33 9.91 7.46
C LEU A 18 2.24 8.95 7.94
N SER A 19 1.56 8.26 7.03
CA SER A 19 0.55 7.25 7.40
C SER A 19 1.18 6.03 8.07
N VAL A 20 2.36 5.60 7.63
CA VAL A 20 3.16 4.55 8.30
C VAL A 20 3.55 4.98 9.71
N LEU A 21 3.99 6.22 9.90
CA LEU A 21 4.27 6.76 11.24
C LEU A 21 3.00 6.81 12.09
N MET A 22 1.87 7.28 11.53
CA MET A 22 0.58 7.31 12.22
C MET A 22 0.16 5.91 12.69
N LEU A 23 0.34 4.89 11.85
CA LEU A 23 0.04 3.50 12.20
C LEU A 23 0.89 3.00 13.38
N LEU A 24 2.13 3.47 13.53
CA LEU A 24 3.04 3.03 14.60
C LEU A 24 2.82 3.77 15.92
N TYR A 25 2.56 5.07 15.86
CA TYR A 25 2.52 5.95 17.03
C TYR A 25 1.11 6.25 17.54
N THR A 26 0.07 5.73 16.88
CA THR A 26 -1.32 5.95 17.28
C THR A 26 -2.08 4.63 17.44
N SER A 27 -3.35 4.74 17.84
CA SER A 27 -4.30 3.61 17.90
C SER A 27 -4.79 3.17 16.51
N VAL A 28 -4.57 3.97 15.47
CA VAL A 28 -4.90 3.63 14.08
C VAL A 28 -4.04 2.45 13.65
N ASN A 29 -4.66 1.38 13.17
CA ASN A 29 -3.97 0.17 12.73
C ASN A 29 -4.27 -0.19 11.27
N ARG A 30 -5.07 0.60 10.55
CA ARG A 30 -5.25 0.50 9.10
C ARG A 30 -5.31 1.86 8.39
N ALA A 31 -4.87 1.86 7.13
CA ALA A 31 -5.05 2.95 6.19
C ALA A 31 -5.31 2.37 4.79
N LEU A 32 -6.18 3.00 4.02
CA LEU A 32 -6.56 2.59 2.67
C LEU A 32 -6.32 3.76 1.73
N PHE A 33 -5.63 3.48 0.63
CA PHE A 33 -5.33 4.45 -0.41
C PHE A 33 -5.96 4.02 -1.73
N ALA A 34 -6.43 5.01 -2.48
CA ALA A 34 -6.98 4.85 -3.81
C ALA A 34 -6.38 5.90 -4.75
N TYR A 35 -6.42 5.63 -6.05
CA TYR A 35 -6.05 6.63 -7.04
C TYR A 35 -7.09 7.75 -7.11
N ASP A 36 -6.61 8.98 -7.23
CA ASP A 36 -7.44 10.16 -7.45
C ASP A 36 -7.78 10.29 -8.95
N GLY A 37 -8.94 9.73 -9.32
CA GLY A 37 -9.50 9.82 -10.67
C GLY A 37 -8.65 9.12 -11.73
N VAL A 38 -8.21 9.88 -12.73
CA VAL A 38 -7.38 9.40 -13.86
C VAL A 38 -5.88 9.53 -13.56
N THR A 39 -5.51 10.16 -12.44
CA THR A 39 -4.10 10.41 -12.12
C THR A 39 -3.51 9.26 -11.30
N ASN A 40 -2.25 8.93 -11.55
CA ASN A 40 -1.49 7.92 -10.80
C ASN A 40 -1.05 8.42 -9.41
N ARG A 41 -1.84 9.30 -8.78
CA ARG A 41 -1.60 9.83 -7.42
C ARG A 41 -2.45 9.07 -6.41
N LEU A 42 -1.78 8.41 -5.47
CA LEU A 42 -2.43 7.77 -4.33
C LEU A 42 -2.86 8.83 -3.31
N ARG A 43 -4.13 8.79 -2.93
CA ARG A 43 -4.68 9.57 -1.81
C ARG A 43 -5.20 8.64 -0.73
N LEU A 44 -5.12 9.11 0.51
CA LEU A 44 -5.77 8.44 1.63
C LEU A 44 -7.28 8.49 1.40
N SER A 45 -7.88 7.31 1.25
CA SER A 45 -9.32 7.14 1.09
C SER A 45 -9.99 6.91 2.44
N ASP A 46 -9.32 6.20 3.36
CA ASP A 46 -9.86 5.83 4.66
C ASP A 46 -8.73 5.46 5.62
N SER A 47 -8.88 5.71 6.92
CA SER A 47 -8.00 5.19 7.97
C SER A 47 -8.81 4.88 9.23
N GLY A 48 -8.33 3.96 10.05
CA GLY A 48 -9.05 3.59 11.27
C GLY A 48 -8.44 2.45 12.06
N VAL A 49 -9.26 1.91 12.94
CA VAL A 49 -8.98 0.70 13.72
C VAL A 49 -9.51 -0.55 12.99
N GLY A 50 -9.48 -1.74 13.60
CA GLY A 50 -10.02 -2.98 13.03
C GLY A 50 -9.07 -3.80 12.13
N GLY A 51 -7.88 -3.27 11.85
CA GLY A 51 -6.78 -4.00 11.22
C GLY A 51 -7.12 -4.57 9.84
N VAL A 52 -6.66 -5.79 9.58
CA VAL A 52 -6.78 -6.45 8.26
C VAL A 52 -8.24 -6.79 7.93
N LEU A 53 -9.05 -7.18 8.92
CA LEU A 53 -10.44 -7.58 8.69
C LEU A 53 -11.30 -6.41 8.20
N GLU A 54 -11.20 -5.26 8.89
CA GLU A 54 -11.93 -4.07 8.47
C GLU A 54 -11.38 -3.52 7.14
N LEU A 55 -10.06 -3.64 6.90
CA LEU A 55 -9.49 -3.28 5.60
C LEU A 55 -10.08 -4.15 4.47
N ALA A 56 -10.18 -5.47 4.67
CA ALA A 56 -10.73 -6.39 3.68
C ALA A 56 -12.19 -6.05 3.32
N SER A 57 -13.00 -5.62 4.31
CA SER A 57 -14.38 -5.19 4.08
C SER A 57 -14.52 -3.95 3.19
N LYS A 58 -13.44 -3.18 3.02
CA LYS A 58 -13.41 -1.95 2.22
C LYS A 58 -12.79 -2.13 0.84
N LEU A 59 -12.41 -3.35 0.50
CA LEU A 59 -11.89 -3.68 -0.83
C LEU A 59 -13.02 -3.68 -1.86
N HIS A 60 -12.72 -3.25 -3.08
CA HIS A 60 -13.72 -3.09 -4.14
C HIS A 60 -13.26 -3.80 -5.42
N PRO A 61 -14.11 -4.61 -6.07
CA PRO A 61 -13.70 -5.44 -7.21
C PRO A 61 -13.39 -4.65 -8.47
N ARG A 62 -13.88 -3.40 -8.58
CA ARG A 62 -13.61 -2.52 -9.73
C ARG A 62 -12.58 -1.43 -9.48
N ARG A 63 -11.84 -1.47 -8.36
CA ARG A 63 -10.87 -0.42 -8.03
C ARG A 63 -9.54 -1.01 -7.58
N PRO A 64 -8.41 -0.51 -8.10
CA PRO A 64 -7.12 -0.77 -7.49
C PRO A 64 -7.03 0.00 -6.17
N LEU A 65 -6.72 -0.72 -5.10
CA LEU A 65 -6.64 -0.18 -3.74
C LEU A 65 -5.33 -0.62 -3.08
N TYR A 66 -4.80 0.22 -2.22
CA TYR A 66 -3.58 -0.05 -1.48
C TYR A 66 -3.88 0.08 0.00
N GLY A 67 -3.89 -1.03 0.72
CA GLY A 67 -4.07 -1.07 2.16
C GLY A 67 -2.74 -1.10 2.90
N LEU A 68 -2.65 -0.38 4.00
CA LEU A 68 -1.63 -0.57 5.03
C LEU A 68 -2.31 -1.06 6.29
N CYS A 69 -1.73 -2.07 6.94
CA CYS A 69 -2.19 -2.56 8.24
C CYS A 69 -1.02 -2.79 9.17
N ARG A 70 -1.14 -2.33 10.42
CA ARG A 70 -0.24 -2.75 11.50
C ARG A 70 -0.71 -4.12 12.00
N VAL A 71 0.18 -5.09 11.99
CA VAL A 71 -0.03 -6.43 12.52
C VAL A 71 0.90 -6.61 13.70
N GLU A 72 0.31 -6.86 14.86
CA GLU A 72 1.06 -7.18 16.06
C GLU A 72 1.50 -8.66 15.96
N GLN A 73 2.74 -8.94 16.34
CA GLN A 73 3.23 -10.32 16.41
C GLN A 73 3.30 -10.75 17.87
N PRO A 74 2.95 -12.01 18.18
CA PRO A 74 3.15 -12.53 19.52
C PRO A 74 4.65 -12.62 19.81
N GLY A 75 5.13 -11.79 20.74
CA GLY A 75 6.51 -11.76 21.23
C GLY A 75 7.06 -10.34 21.41
N PRO A 76 8.30 -10.18 21.93
CA PRO A 76 8.94 -8.88 22.14
C PRO A 76 9.39 -8.18 20.83
N ALA A 77 8.96 -8.68 19.68
CA ALA A 77 9.40 -8.23 18.37
C ALA A 77 8.43 -7.17 17.81
N LEU A 78 9.01 -6.00 17.50
CA LEU A 78 8.55 -4.92 16.64
C LEU A 78 7.23 -5.19 15.88
N SER A 79 6.25 -4.31 16.05
CA SER A 79 5.02 -4.30 15.24
C SER A 79 5.35 -4.33 13.74
N HIS A 80 4.71 -5.23 12.99
CA HIS A 80 4.92 -5.35 11.55
C HIS A 80 3.90 -4.48 10.82
N ILE A 81 4.31 -3.93 9.67
CA ILE A 81 3.37 -3.26 8.77
C ILE A 81 3.21 -4.13 7.53
N VAL A 82 1.97 -4.38 7.14
CA VAL A 82 1.64 -5.13 5.94
C VAL A 82 1.05 -4.15 4.95
N MET A 83 1.57 -4.16 3.73
CA MET A 83 0.98 -3.44 2.61
C MET A 83 0.27 -4.43 1.69
N ILE A 84 -1.05 -4.27 1.57
CA ILE A 84 -1.90 -5.07 0.71
C ILE A 84 -2.14 -4.28 -0.57
N ILE A 85 -1.70 -4.82 -1.70
CA ILE A 85 -1.97 -4.26 -3.02
C ILE A 85 -3.12 -5.08 -3.59
N TRP A 86 -4.30 -4.47 -3.61
CA TRP A 86 -5.52 -5.05 -4.13
C TRP A 86 -5.78 -4.56 -5.55
N VAL A 87 -5.96 -5.48 -6.47
CA VAL A 87 -6.45 -5.18 -7.82
C VAL A 87 -7.62 -6.10 -8.08
N GLY A 88 -8.83 -5.54 -8.04
CA GLY A 88 -10.04 -6.32 -8.27
C GLY A 88 -10.21 -6.74 -9.72
N GLU A 89 -11.04 -7.77 -9.93
CA GLU A 89 -11.27 -8.41 -11.24
C GLU A 89 -11.78 -7.43 -12.32
N GLY A 90 -12.64 -6.49 -11.93
CA GLY A 90 -13.23 -5.51 -12.84
C GLY A 90 -12.36 -4.29 -13.11
N VAL A 91 -11.06 -4.35 -12.76
CA VAL A 91 -10.08 -3.32 -13.12
C VAL A 91 -9.50 -3.62 -14.50
N ASP A 92 -9.53 -2.63 -15.39
CA ASP A 92 -9.03 -2.72 -16.76
C ASP A 92 -7.58 -3.22 -16.81
N ASP A 93 -7.26 -4.04 -17.82
CA ASP A 93 -5.94 -4.68 -17.96
C ASP A 93 -4.78 -3.67 -18.02
N TYR A 94 -5.03 -2.49 -18.61
CA TYR A 94 -4.06 -1.39 -18.62
C TYR A 94 -3.67 -0.96 -17.20
N ARG A 95 -4.68 -0.71 -16.34
CA ARG A 95 -4.45 -0.30 -14.94
C ARG A 95 -3.85 -1.43 -14.11
N ARG A 96 -4.22 -2.68 -14.40
CA ARG A 96 -3.64 -3.88 -13.77
C ARG A 96 -2.15 -4.01 -14.09
N ALA A 97 -1.76 -3.81 -15.35
CA ALA A 97 -0.37 -3.81 -15.80
C ALA A 97 0.42 -2.67 -15.14
N GLU A 98 -0.12 -1.45 -15.13
CA GLU A 98 0.51 -0.32 -14.42
C GLU A 98 0.72 -0.61 -12.93
N CYS A 99 -0.32 -1.10 -12.23
CA CYS A 99 -0.20 -1.45 -10.81
C CYS A 99 0.88 -2.50 -10.54
N ALA A 100 1.06 -3.46 -11.45
CA ALA A 100 2.12 -4.47 -11.34
C ALA A 100 3.53 -3.85 -11.43
N THR A 101 3.73 -2.83 -12.27
CA THR A 101 5.02 -2.12 -12.38
C THR A 101 5.37 -1.30 -11.12
N HIS A 102 4.38 -0.95 -10.30
CA HIS A 102 4.57 -0.15 -9.09
C HIS A 102 5.04 -1.00 -7.90
N VAL A 103 4.68 -2.28 -7.86
CA VAL A 103 4.98 -3.20 -6.74
C VAL A 103 6.48 -3.29 -6.41
N PRO A 104 7.40 -3.41 -7.38
CA PRO A 104 8.84 -3.44 -7.11
C PRO A 104 9.36 -2.13 -6.49
N ALA A 105 8.90 -0.98 -6.98
CA ALA A 105 9.30 0.33 -6.47
C ALA A 105 8.82 0.55 -5.03
N ILE A 106 7.58 0.14 -4.73
CA ILE A 106 7.03 0.12 -3.37
C ILE A 106 7.89 -0.77 -2.46
N ARG A 107 8.13 -2.03 -2.86
CA ARG A 107 8.97 -2.97 -2.10
C ARG A 107 10.37 -2.42 -1.83
N ALA A 108 10.99 -1.78 -2.83
CA ALA A 108 12.32 -1.20 -2.69
C ALA A 108 12.32 -0.02 -1.71
N PHE A 109 11.34 0.88 -1.79
CA PHE A 109 11.23 2.03 -0.87
C PHE A 109 11.22 1.61 0.61
N PHE A 110 10.49 0.53 0.93
CA PHE A 110 10.38 0.05 2.30
C PHE A 110 11.51 -0.90 2.73
N LYS A 111 12.21 -1.56 1.80
CA LYS A 111 13.42 -2.36 2.10
C LYS A 111 14.63 -1.52 2.52
N VAL A 112 14.74 -0.27 2.07
CA VAL A 112 15.92 0.59 2.30
C VAL A 112 16.04 1.07 3.75
N LYS A 113 15.03 0.86 4.61
CA LYS A 113 15.11 1.19 6.05
C LYS A 113 15.27 -0.07 6.91
N PRO A 114 16.51 -0.57 7.11
CA PRO A 114 16.78 -1.86 7.77
C PRO A 114 16.30 -1.97 9.22
N ASN A 115 15.97 -0.85 9.89
CA ASN A 115 15.50 -0.81 11.28
C ASN A 115 14.05 -0.31 11.43
N THR A 116 13.33 -0.08 10.34
CA THR A 116 11.91 0.31 10.41
C THR A 116 11.09 -0.94 10.12
N HIS A 117 10.64 -1.63 11.17
CA HIS A 117 9.51 -2.57 11.18
C HIS A 117 9.32 -3.41 9.90
N GLN A 118 9.70 -4.70 9.93
CA GLN A 118 9.60 -5.63 8.80
C GLN A 118 8.29 -5.47 8.01
N MET A 119 8.38 -4.82 6.84
CA MET A 119 7.20 -4.55 6.02
C MET A 119 6.98 -5.67 5.01
N LYS A 120 5.82 -6.32 5.07
CA LYS A 120 5.43 -7.38 4.12
C LYS A 120 4.51 -6.80 3.05
N VAL A 121 4.88 -6.88 1.78
CA VAL A 121 4.02 -6.51 0.66
C VAL A 121 3.32 -7.77 0.15
N LEU A 122 2.00 -7.81 0.31
CA LEU A 122 1.13 -8.86 -0.21
C LEU A 122 0.38 -8.31 -1.42
N LYS A 123 0.50 -8.98 -2.57
CA LYS A 123 -0.35 -8.70 -3.72
C LYS A 123 -1.50 -9.68 -3.66
N CYS A 124 -2.73 -9.17 -3.62
CA CYS A 124 -3.94 -9.97 -3.62
C CYS A 124 -4.76 -9.58 -4.86
N SER A 125 -4.98 -10.55 -5.73
CA SER A 125 -5.89 -10.45 -6.88
C SER A 125 -6.90 -11.57 -6.71
N GLU A 126 -8.19 -11.25 -6.76
CA GLU A 126 -9.21 -12.26 -7.04
C GLU A 126 -8.95 -12.76 -8.47
N TYR A 127 -8.77 -14.07 -8.59
CA TYR A 127 -8.68 -14.81 -9.84
C TYR A 127 -10.02 -15.50 -10.10
#